data_AF-A0A971Q0T1-F1
#
_entry.id   AF-A0A971Q0T1-F1
#
_cell.length_a   1.000
_cell.length_b   1.000
_cell.length_c   1.000
_cell.angle_alpha   90.00
_cell.angle_beta   90.00
_cell.angle_gamma   90.00
#
_symmetry.space_group_name_H-M   'P 1'
#
loop_
_entity.id
_entity.type
_entity.pdbx_description
1 polymer ?
#
loop_
_entity_poly.entity_id
_entity_poly.type
_entity_poly.pdbx_seq_one_letter_code
_entity_poly.pdbx_strand_id
1 'polypeptide(L)'
;MIRTESEYKTMVERLNADLEFMAKQKVALQEMGLSAEEVHRAMEPSMAFHEQLKEEVEYYERIKRFDFEALENFVGLGRYLIGLRIALGISQSELANRLNVSLAQISKDEKNEYHGISVEKAQRVLDALDVTVITKLGRLPEKVACC
;
A
#
# COMPACT_ATOMS: atom_id res chain seq x y z
N MET A 1 -2.68 1.93 -0.97
CA MET A 1 -1.93 0.85 -1.64
C MET A 1 -1.73 1.15 -3.12
N ILE A 2 -0.47 1.24 -3.54
CA ILE A 2 -0.06 1.15 -4.94
C ILE A 2 -0.21 -0.30 -5.43
N ARG A 3 -0.88 -0.52 -6.56
CA ARG A 3 -1.23 -1.86 -7.06
C ARG A 3 -0.49 -2.22 -8.34
N THR A 4 -0.07 -1.23 -9.12
CA THR A 4 0.56 -1.48 -10.43
C THR A 4 1.88 -0.73 -10.59
N GLU A 5 2.70 -1.20 -11.53
CA GLU A 5 3.93 -0.52 -11.89
C GLU A 5 3.69 0.91 -12.41
N SER A 6 2.58 1.13 -13.15
CA SER A 6 2.24 2.46 -13.64
C SER A 6 1.83 3.39 -12.50
N GLU A 7 1.02 2.91 -11.54
CA GLU A 7 0.69 3.68 -10.34
C GLU A 7 1.96 4.01 -9.55
N TYR A 8 2.89 3.07 -9.38
CA TYR A 8 4.17 3.31 -8.70
C TYR A 8 4.95 4.45 -9.35
N LYS A 9 5.15 4.40 -10.67
CA LYS A 9 5.88 5.45 -11.40
C LYS A 9 5.22 6.83 -11.23
N THR A 10 3.91 6.91 -11.36
CA THR A 10 3.17 8.17 -11.17
C THR A 10 3.28 8.69 -9.74
N MET A 11 3.26 7.82 -8.73
CA MET A 11 3.42 8.23 -7.32
C MET A 11 4.85 8.71 -7.04
N VAL A 12 5.88 8.08 -7.60
CA VAL A 12 7.28 8.52 -7.48
C VAL A 12 7.48 9.89 -8.14
N GLU A 13 6.94 10.10 -9.34
CA GLU A 13 6.98 11.40 -10.01
C GLU A 13 6.31 12.49 -9.17
N ARG A 14 5.14 12.18 -8.59
CA ARG A 14 4.43 13.09 -7.68
C ARG A 14 5.22 13.39 -6.42
N LEU A 15 5.85 12.39 -5.81
CA LEU A 15 6.66 12.56 -4.60
C LEU A 15 7.81 13.54 -4.82
N ASN A 16 8.47 13.46 -5.97
CA ASN A 16 9.52 14.39 -6.37
C ASN A 16 8.96 15.81 -6.60
N ALA A 17 7.83 15.92 -7.29
CA ALA A 17 7.17 17.20 -7.51
C ALA A 17 6.71 17.88 -6.22
N ASP A 18 6.24 17.10 -5.24
CA ASP A 18 5.82 17.60 -3.93
C ASP A 18 6.98 18.24 -3.18
N LEU A 19 8.20 17.68 -3.24
CA LEU A 19 9.40 18.29 -2.64
C LEU A 19 9.73 19.66 -3.23
N GLU A 20 9.70 19.77 -4.57
CA GLU A 20 9.94 21.04 -5.25
C GLU A 20 8.88 22.08 -4.91
N PHE A 21 7.62 21.66 -4.87
CA PHE A 21 6.50 22.52 -4.50
C PHE A 21 6.61 23.02 -3.06
N MET A 22 6.89 22.13 -2.10
CA MET A 22 7.05 22.48 -0.70
C MET A 22 8.23 23.44 -0.47
N ALA A 23 9.34 23.24 -1.19
CA ALA A 23 10.48 24.16 -1.13
C ALA A 23 10.09 25.57 -1.59
N LYS A 24 9.36 25.70 -2.71
CA LYS A 24 8.86 27.01 -3.20
C LYS A 24 7.87 27.64 -2.23
N GLN A 25 6.94 26.84 -1.69
CA GLN A 25 5.95 27.30 -0.71
C GLN A 25 6.63 27.84 0.55
N LYS A 26 7.64 27.14 1.07
CA LYS A 26 8.42 27.57 2.23
C LYS A 26 9.10 28.92 2.00
N VAL A 27 9.76 29.11 0.85
CA VAL A 27 10.41 30.38 0.50
C VAL A 27 9.39 31.51 0.42
N ALA A 28 8.26 31.30 -0.26
CA ALA A 28 7.21 32.32 -0.37
C ALA A 28 6.65 32.74 1.00
N LEU A 29 6.43 31.79 1.92
CA LEU A 29 5.98 32.10 3.27
C LEU A 29 7.04 32.90 4.07
N GLN A 30 8.32 32.59 3.89
CA GLN A 30 9.41 33.36 4.51
C GLN A 30 9.50 34.79 3.96
N GLU A 31 9.32 34.97 2.65
CA GLU A 31 9.30 36.30 2.00
C GLU A 31 8.11 37.15 2.43
N MET A 32 7.01 36.52 2.83
CA MET A 32 5.85 37.18 3.45
C MET A 32 6.13 37.64 4.90
N GLY A 33 7.32 37.38 5.44
CA GLY A 33 7.73 37.81 6.77
C GLY A 33 7.19 36.95 7.91
N LEU A 34 6.67 35.74 7.61
CA LEU A 34 6.23 34.82 8.63
C LEU A 34 7.42 34.32 9.47
N SER A 35 7.19 34.13 10.76
CA SER A 35 8.16 33.49 11.64
C SER A 35 8.37 32.02 11.27
N ALA A 36 9.48 31.43 11.72
CA ALA A 36 9.77 30.03 11.45
C ALA A 36 8.67 29.07 11.97
N GLU A 37 8.04 29.39 13.10
CA GLU A 37 6.94 28.59 13.67
C GLU A 37 5.67 28.67 12.81
N GLU A 38 5.31 29.85 12.32
CA GLU A 38 4.15 30.04 11.45
C GLU A 38 4.36 29.38 10.09
N VAL A 39 5.56 29.49 9.52
CA VAL A 39 5.95 28.76 8.30
C VAL A 39 5.82 27.26 8.54
N HIS A 40 6.36 26.73 9.65
CA HIS A 40 6.27 25.30 9.94
C HIS A 40 4.82 24.82 10.04
N ARG A 41 3.98 25.52 10.81
CA ARG A 41 2.56 25.20 10.95
C ARG A 41 1.80 25.26 9.62
N ALA A 42 2.11 26.23 8.76
CA ALA A 42 1.51 26.34 7.44
C ALA A 42 1.94 25.20 6.51
N MET A 43 3.14 24.63 6.71
CA MET A 43 3.69 23.52 5.92
C MET A 43 3.26 22.14 6.44
N GLU A 44 2.80 22.02 7.69
CA GLU A 44 2.42 20.73 8.30
C GLU A 44 1.49 19.88 7.42
N PRO A 45 0.40 20.41 6.81
CA PRO A 45 -0.46 19.61 5.95
C PRO A 45 0.28 19.03 4.74
N SER A 46 1.08 19.85 4.05
CA SER A 46 1.88 19.42 2.89
C SER A 46 2.88 18.34 3.27
N MET A 47 3.53 18.50 4.42
CA MET A 47 4.48 17.51 4.96
C MET A 47 3.79 16.18 5.29
N ALA A 48 2.61 16.22 5.92
CA ALA A 48 1.85 15.02 6.25
C ALA A 48 1.41 14.24 5.00
N PHE A 49 0.91 14.94 3.97
CA PHE A 49 0.56 14.30 2.70
C PHE A 49 1.78 13.71 1.98
N HIS A 50 2.92 14.41 2.01
CA HIS A 50 4.17 13.92 1.46
C HIS A 50 4.63 12.63 2.16
N GLU A 51 4.63 12.60 3.49
CA GLU A 51 5.04 11.42 4.26
C GLU A 51 4.11 10.24 3.99
N GLN A 52 2.80 10.45 3.92
CA GLN A 52 1.85 9.39 3.58
C GLN A 52 2.12 8.81 2.18
N LEU A 53 2.42 9.67 1.20
CA LEU A 53 2.74 9.22 -0.16
C LEU A 53 4.05 8.42 -0.18
N LYS A 54 5.05 8.87 0.57
CA LYS A 54 6.35 8.21 0.73
C LYS A 54 6.19 6.82 1.36
N GLU A 55 5.40 6.68 2.42
CA GLU A 55 5.10 5.39 3.06
C GLU A 55 4.50 4.38 2.06
N GLU A 56 3.60 4.83 1.20
CA GLU A 56 2.98 3.99 0.16
C GLU A 56 3.99 3.53 -0.91
N VAL A 57 4.92 4.41 -1.32
CA VAL A 57 6.02 4.09 -2.23
C VAL A 57 6.99 3.09 -1.59
N GLU A 58 7.42 3.35 -0.36
CA GLU A 58 8.33 2.46 0.38
C GLU A 58 7.71 1.08 0.62
N TYR A 59 6.42 1.02 0.92
CA TYR A 59 5.69 -0.22 1.08
C TYR A 59 5.64 -1.02 -0.24
N TYR A 60 5.39 -0.38 -1.38
CA TYR A 60 5.44 -1.03 -2.68
C TYR A 60 6.83 -1.63 -2.97
N GLU A 61 7.89 -0.89 -2.65
CA GLU A 61 9.27 -1.34 -2.84
C GLU A 61 9.64 -2.51 -1.93
N ARG A 62 9.16 -2.53 -0.68
CA ARG A 62 9.31 -3.69 0.23
C ARG A 62 8.65 -4.93 -0.36
N ILE A 63 7.39 -4.82 -0.79
CA ILE A 63 6.67 -5.91 -1.46
C ILE A 63 7.46 -6.47 -2.64
N LYS A 64 8.00 -5.60 -3.50
CA LYS A 64 8.81 -5.99 -4.66
C LYS A 64 10.05 -6.82 -4.29
N ARG A 65 10.59 -6.63 -3.09
CA ARG A 65 11.71 -7.41 -2.54
C ARG A 65 11.25 -8.67 -1.79
N PHE A 66 9.96 -9.00 -1.87
CA PHE A 66 9.33 -10.09 -1.13
C PHE A 66 9.41 -9.92 0.39
N ASP A 67 9.51 -8.67 0.85
CA ASP A 67 9.54 -8.30 2.26
C ASP A 67 8.10 -8.05 2.76
N PHE A 68 7.54 -9.07 3.43
CA PHE A 68 6.19 -9.08 3.96
C PHE A 68 6.21 -9.22 5.48
N GLU A 69 5.34 -8.46 6.15
CA GLU A 69 5.05 -8.66 7.56
C GLU A 69 4.25 -9.96 7.78
N ALA A 70 4.20 -10.45 9.02
CA ALA A 70 3.42 -11.64 9.35
C ALA A 70 1.92 -11.35 9.19
N LEU A 71 1.19 -12.29 8.58
CA LEU A 71 -0.26 -12.23 8.50
C LEU A 71 -0.90 -12.61 9.84
N GLU A 72 -1.41 -11.63 10.57
CA GLU A 72 -2.10 -11.84 11.84
C GLU A 72 -3.62 -11.92 11.63
N ASN A 73 -4.25 -13.03 12.05
CA ASN A 73 -5.71 -13.23 12.02
C ASN A 73 -6.38 -12.89 10.67
N PHE A 74 -5.69 -13.11 9.54
CA PHE A 74 -6.14 -12.76 8.19
C PHE A 74 -6.44 -11.27 7.96
N VAL A 75 -6.06 -10.40 8.91
CA VAL A 75 -6.25 -8.95 8.77
C VAL A 75 -5.39 -8.46 7.61
N GLY A 76 -6.04 -7.73 6.68
CA GLY A 76 -5.36 -7.21 5.50
C GLY A 76 -4.98 -8.28 4.47
N LEU A 77 -5.51 -9.51 4.54
CA LEU A 77 -5.23 -10.59 3.57
C LEU A 77 -5.31 -10.11 2.11
N GLY A 78 -6.32 -9.29 1.79
CA GLY A 78 -6.48 -8.73 0.45
C GLY A 78 -5.29 -7.87 -0.03
N ARG A 79 -4.67 -7.09 0.87
CA ARG A 79 -3.44 -6.35 0.58
C ARG A 79 -2.28 -7.31 0.32
N TYR A 80 -2.16 -8.40 1.10
CA TYR A 80 -1.14 -9.42 0.86
C TYR A 80 -1.34 -10.12 -0.50
N LEU A 81 -2.57 -10.42 -0.93
CA LEU A 81 -2.82 -11.01 -2.25
C LEU A 81 -2.34 -10.10 -3.39
N ILE A 82 -2.64 -8.79 -3.29
CA ILE A 82 -2.16 -7.79 -4.25
C ILE A 82 -0.63 -7.72 -4.21
N GLY A 83 -0.06 -7.68 -3.01
CA GLY A 83 1.38 -7.60 -2.81
C GLY A 83 2.11 -8.81 -3.41
N LEU A 84 1.64 -10.03 -3.15
CA LEU A 84 2.17 -11.26 -3.74
C LEU A 84 2.17 -11.20 -5.27
N ARG A 85 1.06 -10.76 -5.88
CA ARG A 85 0.99 -10.56 -7.33
C ARG A 85 2.08 -9.62 -7.83
N ILE A 86 2.27 -8.47 -7.16
CA ILE A 86 3.29 -7.47 -7.51
C ILE A 86 4.70 -8.04 -7.36
N ALA A 87 4.97 -8.72 -6.25
CA ALA A 87 6.27 -9.32 -5.95
C ALA A 87 6.68 -10.38 -6.99
N LEU A 88 5.69 -11.13 -7.50
CA LEU A 88 5.88 -12.12 -8.56
C LEU A 88 5.92 -11.51 -9.97
N GLY A 89 5.75 -10.19 -10.11
CA GLY A 89 5.73 -9.51 -11.42
C GLY A 89 4.52 -9.85 -12.29
N ILE A 90 3.45 -10.42 -11.70
CA ILE A 90 2.24 -10.82 -12.42
C ILE A 90 1.37 -9.58 -12.64
N SER A 91 0.90 -9.34 -13.86
CA SER A 91 -0.03 -8.23 -14.14
C SER A 91 -1.47 -8.59 -13.76
N GLN A 92 -2.34 -7.59 -13.64
CA GLN A 92 -3.78 -7.83 -13.41
C GLN A 92 -4.41 -8.62 -14.57
N SER A 93 -3.96 -8.39 -15.82
CA SER A 93 -4.45 -9.12 -16.99
C SER A 93 -4.01 -10.59 -16.96
N GLU A 94 -2.77 -10.84 -16.56
CA GLU A 94 -2.25 -12.19 -16.39
C GLU A 94 -3.00 -12.94 -15.28
N LEU A 95 -3.21 -12.32 -14.12
CA LEU A 95 -4.01 -12.92 -13.04
C LEU A 95 -5.46 -13.20 -13.50
N ALA A 96 -6.07 -12.28 -14.25
CA ALA A 96 -7.42 -12.47 -14.79
C ALA A 96 -7.48 -13.69 -15.74
N ASN A 97 -6.47 -13.85 -16.61
CA ASN A 97 -6.36 -15.00 -17.50
C ASN A 97 -6.22 -16.31 -16.72
N ARG A 98 -5.34 -16.36 -15.71
CA ARG A 98 -5.14 -17.54 -14.86
C ARG A 98 -6.39 -17.94 -14.08
N LEU A 99 -7.19 -16.96 -13.65
CA LEU A 99 -8.44 -17.17 -12.92
C LEU A 99 -9.65 -17.41 -13.84
N ASN A 100 -9.49 -17.27 -15.16
CA ASN A 100 -10.55 -17.29 -16.16
C ASN A 100 -11.68 -16.29 -15.82
N VAL A 101 -11.32 -15.05 -15.51
CA VAL A 101 -12.24 -13.93 -15.21
C VAL A 101 -11.88 -12.70 -16.03
N SER A 102 -12.75 -11.69 -16.01
CA SER A 102 -12.45 -10.42 -16.68
C SER A 102 -11.41 -9.58 -15.95
N LEU A 103 -10.59 -8.82 -16.68
CA LEU A 103 -9.69 -7.80 -16.11
C LEU A 103 -10.44 -6.80 -15.22
N ALA A 104 -11.65 -6.39 -15.64
CA ALA A 104 -12.48 -5.46 -14.89
C ALA A 104 -12.85 -5.99 -13.49
N GLN A 105 -13.05 -7.31 -13.36
CA GLN A 105 -13.32 -7.95 -12.08
C GLN A 105 -12.10 -7.90 -11.16
N ILE A 106 -10.91 -8.26 -11.65
CA ILE A 106 -9.67 -8.16 -10.87
C ILE A 106 -9.38 -6.72 -10.48
N SER A 107 -9.51 -5.78 -11.42
CA SER A 107 -9.31 -4.35 -11.14
C SER A 107 -10.25 -3.84 -10.04
N LYS A 108 -11.53 -4.23 -10.07
CA LYS A 108 -12.51 -3.87 -9.03
C LYS A 108 -12.16 -4.51 -7.68
N ASP A 109 -11.81 -5.79 -7.69
CA ASP A 109 -11.46 -6.53 -6.49
C ASP A 109 -10.22 -5.91 -5.82
N GLU A 110 -9.15 -5.66 -6.57
CA GLU A 110 -7.94 -5.01 -6.06
C GLU A 110 -8.18 -3.55 -5.67
N LYS A 111 -9.06 -2.84 -6.38
CA LYS A 111 -9.44 -1.47 -6.02
C LYS A 111 -10.03 -1.39 -4.62
N ASN A 112 -10.83 -2.40 -4.26
CA ASN A 112 -11.44 -2.52 -2.94
C ASN A 112 -10.58 -3.36 -1.98
N GLU A 113 -9.30 -3.60 -2.31
CA GLU A 113 -8.36 -4.39 -1.50
C GLU A 113 -8.91 -5.77 -1.11
N TYR A 114 -9.67 -6.40 -2.01
CA TYR A 114 -10.39 -7.65 -1.77
C TYR A 114 -11.23 -7.63 -0.46
N HIS A 115 -11.77 -6.47 -0.09
CA HIS A 115 -12.58 -6.35 1.11
C HIS A 115 -13.76 -7.35 1.10
N GLY A 116 -13.89 -8.15 2.17
CA GLY A 116 -14.92 -9.18 2.29
C GLY A 116 -14.74 -10.38 1.35
N ILE A 117 -13.53 -10.62 0.83
CA ILE A 117 -13.23 -11.81 0.03
C ILE A 117 -13.53 -13.10 0.82
N SER A 118 -14.15 -14.07 0.15
CA SER A 118 -14.35 -15.40 0.73
C SER A 118 -13.04 -16.19 0.76
N VAL A 119 -12.93 -17.16 1.66
CA VAL A 119 -11.74 -18.01 1.77
C VAL A 119 -11.52 -18.78 0.47
N GLU A 120 -12.58 -19.24 -0.19
CA GLU A 120 -12.51 -19.98 -1.45
C GLU A 120 -11.96 -19.09 -2.58
N LYS A 121 -12.37 -17.82 -2.64
CA LYS A 121 -11.86 -16.89 -3.64
C LYS A 121 -10.40 -16.52 -3.34
N ALA A 122 -10.04 -16.35 -2.08
CA ALA A 122 -8.64 -16.12 -1.68
C ALA A 122 -7.76 -17.30 -2.07
N GLN A 123 -8.21 -18.53 -1.81
CA GLN A 123 -7.52 -19.77 -2.21
C GLN A 123 -7.30 -19.80 -3.73
N ARG A 124 -8.34 -19.55 -4.54
CA ARG A 124 -8.21 -19.50 -6.00
C ARG A 124 -7.15 -18.49 -6.47
N VAL A 125 -7.08 -17.32 -5.83
CA VAL A 125 -6.06 -16.32 -6.15
C VAL A 125 -4.67 -16.85 -5.79
N LEU A 126 -4.49 -17.43 -4.60
CA LEU A 126 -3.21 -18.03 -4.19
C LEU A 126 -2.77 -19.16 -5.13
N ASP A 127 -3.69 -20.02 -5.54
CA ASP A 127 -3.46 -21.09 -6.51
C ASP A 127 -3.02 -20.52 -7.86
N ALA A 128 -3.70 -19.48 -8.36
CA ALA A 128 -3.35 -18.81 -9.62
C ALA A 128 -1.99 -18.08 -9.55
N LEU A 129 -1.53 -17.73 -8.35
CA LEU A 129 -0.22 -17.13 -8.12
C LEU A 129 0.88 -18.18 -7.84
N ASP A 130 0.54 -19.46 -7.75
CA ASP A 130 1.44 -20.56 -7.38
C ASP A 130 2.14 -20.32 -6.00
N VAL A 131 1.42 -19.74 -5.04
CA VAL A 131 1.93 -19.42 -3.69
C VAL A 131 1.20 -20.21 -2.62
N THR A 132 1.94 -20.69 -1.62
CA THR A 132 1.38 -21.27 -0.40
C THR A 132 1.54 -20.30 0.77
N VAL A 133 0.44 -19.99 1.46
CA VAL A 133 0.45 -19.23 2.72
C VAL A 133 0.27 -20.20 3.88
N ILE A 134 1.21 -20.20 4.82
CA ILE A 134 1.18 -21.06 6.01
C ILE A 134 0.94 -20.19 7.23
N THR A 135 -0.22 -20.35 7.87
CA THR A 135 -0.57 -19.68 9.12
C THR A 135 -0.40 -20.65 10.29
N LYS A 136 0.22 -20.18 11.38
CA LYS A 136 0.35 -20.94 12.64
C LYS A 136 -0.70 -20.46 13.64
N LEU A 137 -1.35 -21.39 14.32
CA LEU A 137 -2.28 -21.09 15.40
C LEU A 137 -1.53 -21.06 16.74
N GLY A 138 -1.80 -20.03 17.53
CA GLY A 138 -1.29 -19.88 18.89
C GLY A 138 -2.35 -19.29 19.80
N ARG A 139 -2.19 -19.43 21.12
CA ARG A 139 -3.02 -18.73 22.10
C ARG A 139 -2.44 -17.35 22.32
N LEU A 140 -3.30 -16.32 22.32
CA LEU A 140 -2.92 -15.01 22.82
C LEU A 140 -2.63 -15.11 24.32
N PRO A 141 -1.63 -14.38 24.85
CA PRO A 141 -1.42 -14.30 26.29
C PRO A 141 -2.70 -13.77 26.95
N GLU A 142 -3.07 -14.33 28.11
CA GLU A 142 -4.19 -13.82 28.91
C GLU A 142 -3.96 -12.32 29.13
N LYS A 143 -4.94 -11.50 28.74
CA LYS A 143 -4.92 -10.08 29.06
C LYS A 143 -4.89 -10.00 30.58
N VAL A 144 -3.75 -9.67 31.16
CA VAL A 144 -3.66 -9.32 32.59
C VAL A 144 -4.63 -8.15 32.74
N ALA A 145 -5.72 -8.37 33.47
CA ALA A 145 -6.64 -7.30 33.81
C ALA A 145 -5.82 -6.28 34.62
N CYS A 146 -5.45 -5.16 34.00
CA CYS A 146 -5.01 -4.00 34.76
C CYS A 146 -6.19 -3.59 35.65
N CYS A 147 -6.00 -3.79 36.95
CA CYS A 147 -6.86 -3.26 38.01
C CYS A 147 -6.86 -1.74 38.03
#